data_AF-A0A499VNP9-F1
#
_entry.id   AF-A0A499VNP9-F1
#
_cell.length_a   1.000
_cell.length_b   1.000
_cell.length_c   1.000
_cell.angle_alpha   90.00
_cell.angle_beta   90.00
_cell.angle_gamma   90.00
#
_symmetry.space_group_name_H-M   'P 1'
#
loop_
_entity.id
_entity.type
_entity.pdbx_description
1 polymer ?
#
loop_
_entity_poly.entity_id
_entity_poly.type
_entity_poly.pdbx_seq_one_letter_code
_entity_poly.pdbx_strand_id
1 'polypeptide(L)'
;MPRIPGGEITPEKLIVIGEVARDFGLYTKITGGQRIDLFGARVEQLPLIWTRLVDAGFESGHAYGKSLRTVKSCVGQSWCRYGVQDSVRMAIDLELRYRGLRSPHKLKSAVSGCARECAEAQSKDFGIIATANGWNLYVGGNGGATPRHADLLAQDLSDAELVRLIDRFLMFYIRTADRLERTSVWLERIPGGLDHIRDVVVHDSLGICEELESLMTAHVANYRDEWTETINDPEKLARFVSFVNAPDTPDPVVGFVPERDQIKPDLPLLTIGHRPLEGSAQR
;
A
#
# COMPACT_ATOMS: atom_id res chain seq x y z
N MET A 1 7.67 -6.53 4.17
CA MET A 1 7.64 -5.97 2.80
C MET A 1 8.07 -4.51 2.86
N PRO A 2 9.27 -4.17 2.36
CA PRO A 2 9.71 -2.78 2.20
C PRO A 2 8.91 -2.06 1.12
N ARG A 3 8.82 -0.73 1.21
CA ARG A 3 8.22 0.14 0.18
C ARG A 3 9.15 0.24 -1.02
N ILE A 4 8.57 0.15 -2.23
CA ILE A 4 9.27 0.37 -3.50
C ILE A 4 8.36 1.27 -4.35
N PRO A 5 8.51 2.61 -4.25
CA PRO A 5 7.64 3.56 -4.94
C PRO A 5 7.67 3.38 -6.46
N GLY A 6 6.49 3.32 -7.08
CA GLY A 6 6.36 3.11 -8.53
C GLY A 6 6.91 1.78 -9.05
N GLY A 7 7.37 0.88 -8.16
CA GLY A 7 8.11 -0.32 -8.54
C GLY A 7 9.56 -0.07 -8.95
N GLU A 8 10.09 1.14 -8.74
CA GLU A 8 11.46 1.50 -9.10
C GLU A 8 12.44 1.21 -7.95
N ILE A 9 13.48 0.41 -8.24
CA ILE A 9 14.47 -0.04 -7.26
C ILE A 9 15.86 -0.05 -7.89
N THR A 10 16.87 0.43 -7.15
CA THR A 10 18.27 0.37 -7.60
C THR A 10 18.85 -1.04 -7.42
N PRO A 11 19.90 -1.41 -8.17
CA PRO A 11 20.59 -2.68 -7.98
C PRO A 11 21.08 -2.90 -6.54
N GLU A 12 21.59 -1.86 -5.88
CA GLU A 12 22.12 -1.92 -4.50
C GLU A 12 20.99 -2.25 -3.51
N LYS A 13 19.85 -1.57 -3.64
CA LYS A 13 18.66 -1.83 -2.82
C LYS A 13 18.10 -3.24 -3.07
N LEU A 14 18.15 -3.72 -4.32
CA LEU A 14 17.74 -5.09 -4.66
C LEU A 14 18.66 -6.14 -4.03
N ILE A 15 19.98 -5.90 -4.04
CA ILE A 15 20.97 -6.76 -3.37
C ILE A 15 20.67 -6.83 -1.87
N VAL A 16 20.43 -5.68 -1.20
CA VAL A 16 20.09 -5.66 0.24
C VAL A 16 18.88 -6.54 0.55
N ILE A 17 17.81 -6.46 -0.26
CA ILE A 17 16.63 -7.33 -0.08
C ILE A 17 17.04 -8.81 -0.20
N GLY A 18 17.87 -9.15 -1.18
CA GLY A 18 18.36 -10.51 -1.39
C GLY A 18 19.22 -11.02 -0.22
N GLU A 19 20.11 -10.20 0.31
CA GLU A 19 20.94 -10.54 1.46
C GLU A 19 20.10 -10.72 2.72
N VAL A 20 19.16 -9.81 2.99
CA VAL A 20 18.23 -9.96 4.12
C VAL A 20 17.40 -11.24 3.96
N ALA A 21 16.90 -11.54 2.77
CA ALA A 21 16.15 -12.78 2.54
C ALA A 21 17.01 -14.02 2.80
N ARG A 22 18.24 -14.06 2.28
CA ARG A 22 19.19 -15.16 2.46
C ARG A 22 19.55 -15.35 3.93
N ASP A 23 19.97 -14.29 4.60
CA ASP A 23 20.55 -14.37 5.95
C ASP A 23 19.52 -14.74 7.02
N PHE A 24 18.24 -14.40 6.79
CA PHE A 24 17.13 -14.75 7.67
C PHE A 24 16.31 -15.96 7.18
N GLY A 25 16.70 -16.58 6.05
CA GLY A 25 16.02 -17.75 5.49
C GLY A 25 14.58 -17.47 5.05
N LEU A 26 14.30 -16.29 4.48
CA LEU A 26 12.95 -15.83 4.15
C LEU A 26 12.50 -16.32 2.78
N TYR A 27 11.21 -16.67 2.66
CA TYR A 27 10.56 -16.86 1.36
C TYR A 27 10.34 -15.51 0.68
N THR A 28 10.68 -15.41 -0.61
CA THR A 28 10.56 -14.19 -1.41
C THR A 28 9.56 -14.34 -2.55
N LYS A 29 8.80 -13.27 -2.82
CA LYS A 29 7.81 -13.26 -3.90
C LYS A 29 7.60 -11.87 -4.50
N ILE A 30 7.70 -11.77 -5.82
CA ILE A 30 7.26 -10.57 -6.55
C ILE A 30 5.74 -10.47 -6.50
N THR A 31 5.24 -9.30 -6.14
CA THR A 31 3.81 -9.01 -5.98
C THR A 31 3.24 -8.28 -7.20
N GLY A 32 1.93 -8.37 -7.40
CA GLY A 32 1.24 -7.59 -8.45
C GLY A 32 1.28 -6.07 -8.24
N GLY A 33 1.74 -5.60 -7.08
CA GLY A 33 1.97 -4.19 -6.77
C GLY A 33 3.39 -3.71 -7.05
N GLN A 34 4.18 -4.47 -7.83
CA GLN A 34 5.60 -4.21 -8.15
C GLN A 34 6.49 -4.12 -6.91
N ARG A 35 6.32 -5.06 -5.98
CA ARG A 35 7.12 -5.16 -4.76
C ARG A 35 7.63 -6.57 -4.51
N ILE A 36 8.53 -6.71 -3.56
CA ILE A 36 9.06 -7.99 -3.11
C ILE A 36 8.59 -8.25 -1.68
N ASP A 37 7.78 -9.29 -1.51
CA ASP A 37 7.43 -9.79 -0.19
C ASP A 37 8.55 -10.65 0.39
N LEU A 38 8.70 -10.56 1.71
CA LEU A 38 9.61 -11.36 2.53
C LEU A 38 8.76 -12.05 3.61
N PHE A 39 8.65 -13.37 3.56
CA PHE A 39 7.84 -14.18 4.46
C PHE A 39 8.69 -15.13 5.29
N GLY A 40 8.19 -15.53 6.46
CA GLY A 40 8.88 -16.43 7.39
C GLY A 40 9.75 -15.73 8.42
N ALA A 41 9.75 -14.40 8.45
CA ALA A 41 10.41 -13.63 9.50
C ALA A 41 9.70 -13.87 10.84
N ARG A 42 10.47 -14.27 11.86
CA ARG A 42 9.99 -14.40 13.24
C ARG A 42 9.96 -13.04 13.92
N VAL A 43 9.15 -12.91 14.96
CA VAL A 43 8.88 -11.62 15.62
C VAL A 43 10.15 -10.96 16.14
N GLU A 44 11.04 -11.75 16.73
CA GLU A 44 12.31 -11.33 17.31
C GLU A 44 13.38 -10.99 16.26
N GLN A 45 13.20 -11.47 15.01
CA GLN A 45 14.07 -11.10 13.90
C GLN A 45 13.70 -9.74 13.29
N LEU A 46 12.47 -9.25 13.52
CA LEU A 46 11.96 -8.06 12.86
C LEU A 46 12.82 -6.82 13.12
N PRO A 47 13.28 -6.51 14.34
CA PRO A 47 14.15 -5.36 14.57
C PRO A 47 15.44 -5.42 13.75
N LEU A 48 16.10 -6.59 13.67
CA LEU A 48 17.34 -6.78 12.91
C LEU A 48 17.11 -6.64 11.40
N ILE A 49 16.03 -7.27 10.90
CA ILE A 49 15.63 -7.19 9.50
C ILE A 49 15.35 -5.74 9.11
N TRP A 50 14.53 -5.03 9.90
CA TRP A 50 14.13 -3.67 9.58
C TRP A 50 15.25 -2.66 9.78
N THR A 51 16.18 -2.89 10.72
CA THR A 51 17.40 -2.05 10.83
C THR A 51 18.17 -2.06 9.51
N ARG A 52 18.46 -3.24 8.96
CA ARG A 52 19.17 -3.35 7.66
C ARG A 52 18.39 -2.71 6.50
N LEU A 53 17.07 -2.85 6.49
CA LEU A 53 16.23 -2.26 5.45
C LEU A 53 16.19 -0.72 5.57
N VAL A 54 16.03 -0.18 6.77
CA VAL A 54 16.02 1.27 7.03
C VAL A 54 17.38 1.89 6.74
N ASP A 55 18.48 1.24 7.13
CA ASP A 55 19.85 1.69 6.82
C ASP A 55 20.09 1.78 5.30
N ALA A 56 19.46 0.90 4.52
CA ALA A 56 19.47 0.94 3.06
C ALA A 56 18.45 1.93 2.45
N GLY A 57 17.74 2.69 3.28
CA GLY A 57 16.77 3.70 2.88
C GLY A 57 15.42 3.14 2.40
N PHE A 58 14.97 2.02 2.97
CA PHE A 58 13.60 1.54 2.79
C PHE A 58 12.67 2.04 3.91
N GLU A 59 11.43 2.31 3.53
CA GLU A 59 10.32 2.57 4.47
C GLU A 59 9.37 1.36 4.53
N SER A 60 8.45 1.36 5.49
CA SER A 60 7.33 0.44 5.62
C SER A 60 6.45 0.44 4.37
N GLY A 61 6.28 -0.74 3.76
CA GLY A 61 5.37 -0.93 2.62
C GLY A 61 3.89 -1.01 2.98
N HIS A 62 3.53 -1.01 4.27
CA HIS A 62 2.13 -1.06 4.74
C HIS A 62 1.29 -2.23 4.15
N ALA A 63 1.91 -3.40 3.96
CA ALA A 63 1.32 -4.55 3.24
C ALA A 63 -0.10 -4.91 3.68
N TYR A 64 -0.35 -4.87 4.99
CA TYR A 64 -1.62 -5.23 5.62
C TYR A 64 -2.44 -4.03 6.10
N GLY A 65 -1.88 -2.81 6.05
CA GLY A 65 -2.52 -1.60 6.54
C GLY A 65 -3.85 -1.30 5.84
N LYS A 66 -4.77 -0.68 6.59
CA LYS A 66 -5.89 0.08 6.04
C LYS A 66 -5.39 1.48 5.69
N SER A 67 -4.61 1.51 4.62
CA SER A 67 -3.89 2.67 4.12
C SER A 67 -3.58 2.50 2.64
N LEU A 68 -2.92 3.49 2.02
CA LEU A 68 -2.31 3.30 0.71
C LEU A 68 -1.31 2.14 0.76
N ARG A 69 -1.58 1.13 -0.07
CA ARG A 69 -0.68 -0.01 -0.23
C ARG A 69 0.37 0.29 -1.28
N THR A 70 0.00 0.49 -2.54
CA THR A 70 0.93 0.66 -3.67
C THR A 70 0.35 1.61 -4.72
N VAL A 71 1.22 2.31 -5.43
CA VAL A 71 0.92 2.97 -6.70
C VAL A 71 1.71 2.25 -7.80
N LYS A 72 1.04 1.35 -8.53
CA LYS A 72 1.66 0.59 -9.63
C LYS A 72 1.92 1.51 -10.82
N SER A 73 3.07 1.41 -11.47
CA SER A 73 3.38 2.19 -12.68
C SER A 73 3.66 1.28 -13.88
N CYS A 74 3.54 1.80 -15.10
CA CYS A 74 4.31 1.26 -16.21
C CYS A 74 5.59 2.08 -16.37
N VAL A 75 6.53 1.61 -17.21
CA VAL A 75 7.83 2.27 -17.43
C VAL A 75 7.75 3.65 -18.12
N GLY A 76 6.54 4.12 -18.45
CA GLY A 76 6.28 5.47 -18.95
C GLY A 76 7.00 5.82 -20.25
N GLN A 77 7.02 7.10 -20.59
CA GLN A 77 7.76 7.63 -21.75
C GLN A 77 9.28 7.44 -21.63
N SER A 78 9.79 7.18 -20.44
CA SER A 78 11.22 6.97 -20.17
C SER A 78 11.77 5.75 -20.91
N TRP A 79 10.97 4.68 -21.06
CA TRP A 79 11.40 3.44 -21.71
C TRP A 79 10.41 2.88 -22.74
N CYS A 80 9.14 3.27 -22.69
CA CYS A 80 8.13 2.78 -23.61
C CYS A 80 7.94 3.75 -24.77
N ARG A 81 8.11 3.28 -26.01
CA ARG A 81 7.83 4.06 -27.23
C ARG A 81 6.39 4.58 -27.37
N TYR A 82 5.46 4.05 -26.58
CA TYR A 82 4.06 4.48 -26.55
C TYR A 82 3.72 5.36 -25.35
N GLY A 83 4.66 5.52 -24.41
CA GLY A 83 4.46 6.38 -23.26
C GLY A 83 4.31 7.82 -23.73
N VAL A 84 3.27 8.48 -23.25
CA VAL A 84 2.96 9.88 -23.57
C VAL A 84 3.41 10.81 -22.44
N GLN A 85 3.49 10.29 -21.20
CA GLN A 85 4.01 11.00 -20.05
C GLN A 85 4.84 10.10 -19.13
N ASP A 86 5.53 10.71 -18.18
CA ASP A 86 6.32 10.02 -17.16
C ASP A 86 5.43 9.50 -16.04
N SER A 87 4.88 8.30 -16.25
CA SER A 87 4.07 7.61 -15.26
C SER A 87 4.85 7.13 -14.05
N VAL A 88 6.17 6.92 -14.17
CA VAL A 88 7.00 6.41 -13.07
C VAL A 88 7.18 7.51 -12.04
N ARG A 89 7.62 8.70 -12.48
CA ARG A 89 7.72 9.89 -11.62
C ARG A 89 6.39 10.17 -10.91
N MET A 90 5.30 10.26 -11.66
CA MET A 90 3.98 10.53 -11.08
C MET A 90 3.56 9.43 -10.08
N ALA A 91 3.83 8.15 -10.35
CA ALA A 91 3.53 7.09 -9.40
C ALA A 91 4.36 7.19 -8.11
N ILE A 92 5.65 7.53 -8.22
CA ILE A 92 6.54 7.76 -7.08
C ILE A 92 6.01 8.93 -6.24
N ASP A 93 5.69 10.06 -6.88
CA ASP A 93 5.21 11.26 -6.19
C ASP A 93 3.90 10.99 -5.43
N LEU A 94 2.94 10.33 -6.06
CA LEU A 94 1.67 9.97 -5.42
C LEU A 94 1.88 8.92 -4.32
N GLU A 95 2.75 7.94 -4.52
CA GLU A 95 3.02 6.94 -3.49
C GLU A 95 3.66 7.56 -2.26
N LEU A 96 4.63 8.46 -2.46
CA LEU A 96 5.28 9.17 -1.39
C LEU A 96 4.31 10.16 -0.73
N ARG A 97 3.46 10.86 -1.47
CA ARG A 97 2.48 11.80 -0.88
C ARG A 97 1.50 11.09 0.05
N TYR A 98 0.96 9.94 -0.36
CA TYR A 98 -0.13 9.27 0.37
C TYR A 98 0.34 8.10 1.25
N ARG A 99 1.65 7.89 1.41
CA ARG A 99 2.17 6.87 2.34
C ARG A 99 1.71 7.15 3.76
N GLY A 100 1.37 6.09 4.49
CA GLY A 100 0.84 6.18 5.84
C GLY A 100 -0.60 6.68 5.98
N LEU A 101 -1.24 7.15 4.90
CA LEU A 101 -2.61 7.69 4.98
C LEU A 101 -3.57 6.61 5.47
N ARG A 102 -4.12 6.77 6.67
CA ARG A 102 -5.10 5.83 7.24
C ARG A 102 -6.46 6.08 6.59
N SER A 103 -7.12 5.00 6.22
CA SER A 103 -8.37 5.05 5.48
C SER A 103 -9.34 3.95 5.94
N PRO A 104 -10.66 4.11 5.70
CA PRO A 104 -11.66 3.14 6.11
C PRO A 104 -11.36 1.71 5.64
N HIS A 105 -10.78 1.57 4.45
CA HIS A 105 -10.19 0.34 3.96
C HIS A 105 -8.85 0.56 3.23
N LYS A 106 -8.14 -0.52 2.85
CA LYS A 106 -6.93 -0.47 2.01
C LYS A 106 -7.20 0.29 0.70
N LEU A 107 -6.24 1.10 0.28
CA LEU A 107 -6.23 1.81 -1.00
C LEU A 107 -5.14 1.24 -1.91
N LYS A 108 -5.47 1.09 -3.19
CA LYS A 108 -4.52 0.79 -4.27
C LYS A 108 -4.67 1.88 -5.33
N SER A 109 -3.55 2.24 -5.95
CA SER A 109 -3.53 3.13 -7.10
C SER A 109 -2.62 2.61 -8.20
N ALA A 110 -2.71 3.22 -9.38
CA ALA A 110 -1.77 3.02 -10.44
C ALA A 110 -1.75 4.19 -11.42
N VAL A 111 -0.60 4.38 -12.09
CA VAL A 111 -0.39 5.38 -13.13
C VAL A 111 0.06 4.68 -14.40
N SER A 112 -0.74 4.81 -15.47
CA SER A 112 -0.39 4.34 -16.81
C SER A 112 0.05 5.51 -17.68
N GLY A 113 1.24 5.41 -18.28
CA GLY A 113 1.78 6.44 -19.17
C GLY A 113 1.10 6.56 -20.53
N CYS A 114 0.06 5.75 -20.82
CA CYS A 114 -0.79 5.87 -22.01
C CYS A 114 -2.05 4.99 -21.85
N ALA A 115 -2.98 5.08 -22.82
CA ALA A 115 -4.22 4.30 -22.89
C ALA A 115 -4.05 2.78 -23.03
N ARG A 116 -2.83 2.25 -23.21
CA ARG A 116 -2.55 0.80 -23.18
C ARG A 116 -2.66 0.20 -21.78
N GLU A 117 -2.67 1.05 -20.75
CA GLU A 117 -3.18 0.66 -19.43
C GLU A 117 -2.34 -0.43 -18.73
N CYS A 118 -1.05 -0.56 -19.03
CA CYS A 118 -0.20 -1.63 -18.48
C CYS A 118 -0.12 -1.65 -16.93
N ALA A 119 -0.49 -0.55 -16.26
CA ALA A 119 -0.52 -0.46 -14.80
C ALA A 119 -1.86 -0.86 -14.18
N GLU A 120 -2.90 -1.18 -14.97
CA GLU A 120 -4.23 -1.55 -14.49
C GLU A 120 -4.91 -0.47 -13.61
N ALA A 121 -4.63 0.81 -13.90
CA ALA A 121 -5.23 2.01 -13.30
C ALA A 121 -6.76 1.95 -13.15
N GLN A 122 -7.51 1.48 -14.15
CA GLN A 122 -8.97 1.40 -14.09
C GLN A 122 -9.49 0.29 -13.15
N SER A 123 -8.60 -0.51 -12.56
CA SER A 123 -8.96 -1.50 -11.52
C SER A 123 -8.64 -1.03 -10.10
N LYS A 124 -8.17 0.20 -9.92
CA LYS A 124 -7.65 0.71 -8.65
C LYS A 124 -8.66 1.64 -7.97
N ASP A 125 -8.51 1.82 -6.65
CA ASP A 125 -9.40 2.67 -5.87
C ASP A 125 -9.37 4.13 -6.40
N PHE A 126 -8.20 4.57 -6.90
CA PHE A 126 -8.02 5.70 -7.81
C PHE A 126 -6.91 5.41 -8.82
N GLY A 127 -7.12 5.71 -10.10
CA GLY A 127 -6.22 5.36 -11.19
C GLY A 127 -5.98 6.53 -12.13
N ILE A 128 -4.76 6.62 -12.67
CA ILE A 128 -4.33 7.73 -13.51
C ILE A 128 -3.90 7.19 -14.87
N ILE A 129 -4.38 7.79 -15.95
CA ILE A 129 -3.97 7.47 -17.32
C ILE A 129 -3.52 8.75 -18.03
N ALA A 130 -2.31 8.73 -18.57
CA ALA A 130 -1.78 9.84 -19.34
C ALA A 130 -2.49 9.98 -20.69
N THR A 131 -2.72 11.23 -21.08
CA THR A 131 -3.14 11.66 -22.42
C THR A 131 -2.12 12.65 -22.97
N ALA A 132 -2.30 13.05 -24.23
CA ALA A 132 -1.48 14.11 -24.85
C ALA A 132 -1.73 15.48 -24.22
N ASN A 133 -2.86 15.67 -23.52
CA ASN A 133 -3.27 16.96 -22.95
C ASN A 133 -3.07 17.04 -21.43
N GLY A 134 -2.78 15.93 -20.76
CA GLY A 134 -2.69 15.88 -19.31
C GLY A 134 -2.98 14.49 -18.75
N TRP A 135 -3.65 14.45 -17.60
CA TRP A 135 -4.00 13.22 -16.91
C TRP A 135 -5.50 13.02 -16.80
N ASN A 136 -5.95 11.79 -17.07
CA ASN A 136 -7.29 11.34 -16.75
C ASN A 136 -7.28 10.66 -15.39
N LEU A 137 -8.15 11.12 -14.49
CA LEU A 137 -8.34 10.58 -13.15
C LEU A 137 -9.59 9.71 -13.11
N TYR A 138 -9.41 8.45 -12.77
CA TYR A 138 -10.47 7.46 -12.57
C TYR A 138 -10.59 7.11 -11.08
N VAL A 139 -11.80 6.86 -10.59
CA VAL A 139 -12.06 6.58 -9.17
C VAL A 139 -13.03 5.42 -8.96
N GLY A 140 -12.95 4.79 -7.79
CA GLY A 140 -13.91 3.76 -7.36
C GLY A 140 -13.68 2.37 -7.94
N GLY A 141 -12.54 2.09 -8.57
CA GLY A 141 -12.23 0.75 -9.08
C GLY A 141 -11.89 -0.26 -7.98
N ASN A 142 -11.98 -1.55 -8.31
CA ASN A 142 -11.69 -2.63 -7.36
C ASN A 142 -11.09 -3.88 -8.03
N GLY A 143 -9.78 -4.09 -7.88
CA GLY A 143 -9.10 -5.37 -8.14
C GLY A 143 -9.17 -6.29 -6.91
N GLY A 144 -10.30 -6.97 -6.72
CA GLY A 144 -10.61 -7.81 -5.57
C GLY A 144 -11.67 -8.89 -5.87
N ALA A 145 -12.31 -9.42 -4.82
CA ALA A 145 -13.29 -10.52 -4.92
C ALA A 145 -14.51 -10.18 -5.80
N THR A 146 -14.92 -8.91 -5.81
CA THR A 146 -15.92 -8.36 -6.73
C THR A 146 -15.23 -7.33 -7.61
N PRO A 147 -14.74 -7.72 -8.80
CA PRO A 147 -14.08 -6.79 -9.71
C PRO A 147 -15.00 -5.66 -10.16
N ARG A 148 -14.47 -4.43 -10.21
CA ARG A 148 -15.22 -3.26 -10.67
C ARG A 148 -14.27 -2.28 -11.36
N HIS A 149 -14.64 -1.80 -12.54
CA HIS A 149 -13.90 -0.76 -13.23
C HIS A 149 -14.13 0.60 -12.56
N ALA A 150 -13.09 1.42 -12.49
CA ALA A 150 -13.16 2.80 -12.01
C ALA A 150 -13.87 3.70 -13.04
N ASP A 151 -14.53 4.75 -12.58
CA ASP A 151 -15.20 5.72 -13.45
C ASP A 151 -14.36 6.97 -13.63
N LEU A 152 -14.48 7.62 -14.79
CA LEU A 152 -13.78 8.86 -15.10
C LEU A 152 -14.35 10.02 -14.24
N LEU A 153 -13.53 10.55 -13.33
CA LEU A 153 -13.87 11.70 -12.51
C LEU A 153 -13.61 13.02 -13.26
N ALA A 154 -12.40 13.14 -13.83
CA ALA A 154 -11.95 14.31 -14.56
C ALA A 154 -10.84 13.94 -15.57
N GLN A 155 -10.64 14.78 -16.58
CA GLN A 155 -9.73 14.55 -17.71
C GLN A 155 -8.86 15.77 -17.99
N ASP A 156 -7.78 15.56 -18.74
CA ASP A 156 -6.85 16.60 -19.21
C ASP A 156 -6.28 17.47 -18.09
N LEU A 157 -6.05 16.87 -16.93
CA LEU A 157 -5.55 17.55 -15.73
C LEU A 157 -4.04 17.82 -15.84
N SER A 158 -3.60 18.98 -15.38
CA SER A 158 -2.20 19.20 -15.03
C SER A 158 -1.78 18.40 -13.80
N ASP A 159 -0.47 18.28 -13.52
CA ASP A 159 0.05 17.62 -12.33
C ASP A 159 -0.55 18.19 -11.03
N ALA A 160 -0.66 19.53 -10.93
CA ALA A 160 -1.20 20.21 -9.75
C ALA A 160 -2.70 19.97 -9.57
N GLU A 161 -3.48 20.00 -10.66
CA GLU A 161 -4.92 19.73 -10.62
C GLU A 161 -5.21 18.28 -10.27
N LEU A 162 -4.43 17.34 -10.83
CA LEU A 162 -4.51 15.92 -10.53
C LEU A 162 -4.32 15.67 -9.03
N VAL A 163 -3.21 16.15 -8.45
CA VAL A 163 -2.91 15.97 -7.03
C VAL A 163 -4.01 16.59 -6.17
N ARG A 164 -4.46 17.80 -6.50
CA ARG A 164 -5.54 18.49 -5.76
C ARG A 164 -6.85 17.69 -5.76
N LEU A 165 -7.26 17.15 -6.91
CA LEU A 165 -8.49 16.35 -6.99
C LEU A 165 -8.35 15.00 -6.26
N ILE A 166 -7.18 14.37 -6.30
CA ILE A 166 -6.94 13.13 -5.53
C ILE A 166 -6.99 13.43 -4.03
N ASP A 167 -6.39 14.51 -3.56
CA ASP A 167 -6.42 14.92 -2.15
C ASP A 167 -7.87 15.06 -1.66
N ARG A 168 -8.68 15.81 -2.41
CA ARG A 168 -10.11 16.02 -2.12
C ARG A 168 -10.89 14.71 -2.14
N PHE A 169 -10.70 13.89 -3.17
CA PHE A 169 -11.36 12.59 -3.29
C PHE A 169 -11.05 11.67 -2.11
N LEU A 170 -9.77 11.53 -1.76
CA LEU A 170 -9.34 10.66 -0.66
C LEU A 170 -9.86 11.15 0.68
N MET A 171 -9.78 12.47 0.96
CA MET A 171 -10.27 13.02 2.22
C MET A 171 -11.80 12.97 2.32
N PHE A 172 -12.52 13.21 1.22
CA PHE A 172 -13.97 13.07 1.20
C PHE A 172 -14.40 11.61 1.43
N TYR A 173 -13.73 10.65 0.81
CA TYR A 173 -13.91 9.22 1.09
C TYR A 173 -13.65 8.88 2.56
N ILE A 174 -12.51 9.32 3.11
CA ILE A 174 -12.16 9.06 4.51
C ILE A 174 -13.20 9.64 5.47
N ARG A 175 -13.78 10.81 5.14
CA ARG A 175 -14.75 11.50 5.99
C ARG A 175 -16.14 10.87 5.96
N THR A 176 -16.53 10.23 4.87
CA THR A 176 -17.94 9.85 4.62
C THR A 176 -18.17 8.35 4.44
N ALA A 177 -17.11 7.55 4.27
CA ALA A 177 -17.24 6.11 4.14
C ALA A 177 -17.30 5.40 5.50
N ASP A 178 -18.04 4.30 5.52
CA ASP A 178 -18.16 3.45 6.69
C ASP A 178 -16.87 2.67 6.97
N ARG A 179 -16.70 2.24 8.21
CA ARG A 179 -15.54 1.43 8.62
C ARG A 179 -15.47 0.15 7.78
N LEU A 180 -14.29 -0.14 7.23
CA LEU A 180 -14.02 -1.28 6.32
C LEU A 180 -14.72 -1.20 4.95
N GLU A 181 -15.30 -0.07 4.58
CA GLU A 181 -15.92 0.14 3.27
C GLU A 181 -14.87 0.44 2.19
N ARG A 182 -14.96 -0.20 1.01
CA ARG A 182 -14.10 0.10 -0.16
C ARG A 182 -14.61 1.33 -0.90
N THR A 183 -13.74 2.05 -1.59
CA THR A 183 -14.14 3.21 -2.42
C THR A 183 -15.20 2.83 -3.45
N SER A 184 -15.14 1.62 -4.02
CA SER A 184 -16.15 1.12 -4.96
C SER A 184 -17.55 1.01 -4.33
N VAL A 185 -17.63 0.45 -3.12
CA VAL A 185 -18.90 0.24 -2.40
C VAL A 185 -19.44 1.58 -1.89
N TRP A 186 -18.54 2.42 -1.38
CA TRP A 186 -18.85 3.78 -0.96
C TRP A 186 -19.43 4.62 -2.10
N LEU A 187 -18.81 4.56 -3.28
CA LEU A 187 -19.27 5.25 -4.49
C LEU A 187 -20.67 4.79 -4.92
N GLU A 188 -20.96 3.48 -4.81
CA GLU A 188 -22.28 2.92 -5.13
C GLU A 188 -23.35 3.26 -4.08
N ARG A 189 -22.96 3.40 -2.81
CA ARG A 189 -23.86 3.74 -1.70
C ARG A 189 -24.23 5.22 -1.68
N ILE A 190 -23.31 6.11 -2.04
CA ILE A 190 -23.56 7.56 -1.98
C ILE A 190 -24.73 7.94 -2.90
N PRO A 191 -25.75 8.67 -2.40
CA PRO A 191 -26.80 9.21 -3.25
C PRO A 191 -26.23 10.12 -4.35
N GLY A 192 -26.62 9.89 -5.60
CA GLY A 192 -26.06 10.59 -6.77
C GLY A 192 -24.70 10.06 -7.25
N GLY A 193 -24.10 9.09 -6.53
CA GLY A 193 -22.90 8.38 -6.94
C GLY A 193 -21.76 9.30 -7.38
N LEU A 194 -21.22 9.03 -8.58
CA LEU A 194 -20.10 9.78 -9.14
C LEU A 194 -20.43 11.26 -9.38
N ASP A 195 -21.65 11.59 -9.79
CA ASP A 195 -22.04 12.97 -10.08
C ASP A 195 -22.01 13.81 -8.81
N HIS A 196 -22.54 13.27 -7.70
CA HIS A 196 -22.44 13.94 -6.41
C HIS A 196 -20.98 14.13 -5.97
N ILE A 197 -20.14 13.10 -6.12
CA ILE A 197 -18.72 13.24 -5.80
C ILE A 197 -18.07 14.31 -6.67
N ARG A 198 -18.36 14.36 -7.98
CA ARG A 198 -17.85 15.39 -8.88
C ARG A 198 -18.27 16.79 -8.43
N ASP A 199 -19.54 16.98 -8.07
CA ASP A 199 -20.04 18.25 -7.55
C ASP A 199 -19.28 18.70 -6.30
N VAL A 200 -18.99 17.77 -5.38
CA VAL A 200 -18.26 18.10 -4.15
C VAL A 200 -16.78 18.37 -4.42
N VAL A 201 -16.07 17.47 -5.11
CA VAL A 201 -14.60 17.53 -5.18
C VAL A 201 -14.08 18.39 -6.33
N VAL A 202 -14.86 18.56 -7.40
CA VAL A 202 -14.50 19.40 -8.55
C VAL A 202 -15.14 20.78 -8.44
N HIS A 203 -16.44 20.84 -8.14
CA HIS A 203 -17.21 22.09 -8.12
C HIS A 203 -17.37 22.73 -6.75
N ASP A 204 -16.84 22.10 -5.70
CA ASP A 204 -16.89 22.57 -4.31
C ASP A 204 -18.32 22.93 -3.85
N SER A 205 -19.31 22.13 -4.25
CA SER A 205 -20.72 22.40 -3.96
C SER A 205 -21.07 22.50 -2.46
N LEU A 206 -20.21 21.94 -1.60
CA LEU A 206 -20.34 21.99 -0.14
C LEU A 206 -19.43 23.04 0.52
N GLY A 207 -18.52 23.70 -0.22
CA GLY A 207 -17.57 24.67 0.33
C GLY A 207 -16.55 24.08 1.31
N ILE A 208 -16.17 22.80 1.12
CA ILE A 208 -15.28 22.07 2.04
C ILE A 208 -13.92 21.73 1.43
N CYS A 209 -13.68 22.04 0.15
CA CYS A 209 -12.47 21.60 -0.54
C CYS A 209 -11.17 22.11 0.13
N GLU A 210 -11.15 23.35 0.61
CA GLU A 210 -10.00 23.91 1.33
C GLU A 210 -9.68 23.12 2.61
N GLU A 211 -10.71 22.73 3.36
CA GLU A 211 -10.54 21.89 4.56
C GLU A 211 -9.97 20.52 4.19
N LEU A 212 -10.50 19.88 3.14
CA LEU A 212 -10.01 18.58 2.66
C LEU A 212 -8.54 18.65 2.24
N GLU A 213 -8.14 19.71 1.52
CA GLU A 213 -6.74 19.94 1.12
C GLU A 213 -5.82 20.20 2.32
N SER A 214 -6.30 20.95 3.31
CA SER A 214 -5.55 21.23 4.55
C SER A 214 -5.31 19.95 5.35
N LEU A 215 -6.31 19.07 5.46
CA LEU A 215 -6.17 17.76 6.12
C LEU A 215 -5.12 16.88 5.43
N MET A 216 -5.10 16.86 4.09
CA MET A 216 -4.07 16.13 3.35
C MET A 216 -2.68 16.74 3.52
N THR A 217 -2.59 18.07 3.51
CA THR A 217 -1.32 18.77 3.73
C THR A 217 -0.77 18.44 5.12
N ALA A 218 -1.62 18.42 6.15
CA ALA A 218 -1.24 18.02 7.50
C ALA A 218 -0.77 16.56 7.55
N HIS A 219 -1.43 15.63 6.86
CA HIS A 219 -0.97 14.24 6.74
C HIS A 219 0.44 14.15 6.15
N VAL A 220 0.66 14.81 5.00
CA VAL A 220 1.96 14.79 4.30
C VAL A 220 3.08 15.35 5.18
N ALA A 221 2.85 16.47 5.86
CA ALA A 221 3.84 17.12 6.72
C ALA A 221 4.22 16.27 7.96
N ASN A 222 3.27 15.49 8.46
CA ASN A 222 3.42 14.72 9.70
C ASN A 222 3.74 13.23 9.46
N TYR A 223 3.91 12.77 8.22
CA TYR A 223 4.28 11.38 7.96
C TYR A 223 5.62 11.04 8.61
N ARG A 224 5.65 9.90 9.31
CA ARG A 224 6.85 9.27 9.86
C ARG A 224 6.77 7.78 9.56
N ASP A 225 7.91 7.20 9.21
CA ASP A 225 7.98 5.75 8.97
C ASP A 225 7.97 5.00 10.31
N GLU A 226 7.03 4.08 10.48
CA GLU A 226 6.82 3.41 11.77
C GLU A 226 7.98 2.50 12.16
N TRP A 227 8.72 1.94 11.20
CA TRP A 227 9.88 1.11 11.50
C TRP A 227 11.08 1.93 11.92
N THR A 228 11.32 3.06 11.25
CA THR A 228 12.32 4.04 11.65
C THR A 228 12.05 4.54 13.07
N GLU A 229 10.80 4.88 13.41
CA GLU A 229 10.45 5.25 14.79
C GLU A 229 10.61 4.08 15.78
N THR A 230 10.24 2.86 15.38
CA THR A 230 10.32 1.67 16.24
C THR A 230 11.76 1.33 16.58
N ILE A 231 12.68 1.37 15.61
CA ILE A 231 14.10 1.03 15.81
C ILE A 231 14.80 2.04 16.73
N ASN A 232 14.34 3.30 16.73
CA ASN A 232 14.90 4.36 17.56
C ASN A 232 14.22 4.49 18.94
N ASP A 233 13.33 3.57 19.30
CA ASP A 233 12.56 3.60 20.55
C ASP A 233 12.74 2.28 21.33
N PRO A 234 13.53 2.27 22.41
CA PRO A 234 13.76 1.07 23.23
C PRO A 234 12.47 0.43 23.78
N GLU A 235 11.45 1.23 24.10
CA GLU A 235 10.18 0.71 24.64
C GLU A 235 9.36 0.00 23.56
N LYS A 236 9.41 0.48 22.31
CA LYS A 236 8.79 -0.20 21.17
C LYS A 236 9.56 -1.47 20.80
N LEU A 237 10.90 -1.42 20.82
CA LEU A 237 11.76 -2.57 20.53
C LEU A 237 11.53 -3.75 21.48
N ALA A 238 11.30 -3.47 22.76
CA ALA A 238 11.07 -4.50 23.78
C ALA A 238 9.83 -5.38 23.49
N ARG A 239 8.95 -4.99 22.56
CA ARG A 239 7.76 -5.75 22.15
C ARG A 239 8.07 -6.86 21.14
N PHE A 240 9.26 -6.88 20.55
CA PHE A 240 9.66 -7.83 19.52
C PHE A 240 10.43 -9.01 20.10
N VAL A 241 9.78 -9.76 20.99
CA VAL A 241 10.31 -10.99 21.60
C VAL A 241 9.25 -12.07 21.54
N SER A 242 9.66 -13.34 21.39
CA SER A 242 8.68 -14.45 21.37
C SER A 242 8.06 -14.68 22.75
N PHE A 243 8.86 -14.57 23.81
CA PHE A 243 8.40 -14.70 25.19
C PHE A 243 9.04 -13.63 26.08
N VAL A 244 8.23 -12.90 26.85
CA VAL A 244 8.72 -11.85 27.78
C VAL A 244 9.72 -12.41 28.79
N ASN A 245 9.51 -13.64 29.25
CA ASN A 245 10.36 -14.30 30.25
C ASN A 245 11.53 -15.10 29.64
N ALA A 246 11.58 -15.24 28.31
CA ALA A 246 12.65 -15.92 27.60
C ALA A 246 12.86 -15.25 26.22
N PRO A 247 13.41 -14.02 26.20
CA PRO A 247 13.51 -13.19 24.99
C PRO A 247 14.26 -13.85 23.83
N ASP A 248 15.25 -14.68 24.14
CA ASP A 248 16.13 -15.36 23.18
C ASP A 248 15.60 -16.73 22.72
N THR A 249 14.48 -17.19 23.28
CA THR A 249 13.90 -18.49 22.94
C THR A 249 12.93 -18.31 21.77
N PRO A 250 13.22 -18.88 20.58
CA PRO A 250 12.28 -18.85 19.46
C PRO A 250 11.00 -19.60 19.80
N ASP A 251 9.89 -19.20 19.18
CA ASP A 251 8.62 -19.92 19.33
C ASP A 251 8.74 -21.35 18.78
N PRO A 252 8.62 -22.41 19.61
CA PRO A 252 8.79 -23.78 19.19
C PRO A 252 7.68 -24.29 18.26
N VAL A 253 6.55 -23.57 18.14
CA VAL A 253 5.46 -23.95 17.23
C VAL A 253 5.59 -23.32 15.85
N VAL A 254 6.59 -22.46 15.63
CA VAL A 254 6.89 -21.84 14.33
C VAL A 254 8.03 -22.62 13.66
N GLY A 255 7.67 -23.40 12.65
CA GLY A 255 8.62 -24.17 11.85
C GLY A 255 8.40 -24.01 10.36
N PHE A 256 9.45 -24.28 9.59
CA PHE A 256 9.42 -24.19 8.14
C PHE A 256 10.04 -25.45 7.52
N VAL A 257 9.47 -25.90 6.41
CA VAL A 257 9.96 -27.03 5.62
C VAL A 257 10.27 -26.57 4.20
N PRO A 258 11.22 -27.21 3.50
CA PRO A 258 11.48 -26.92 2.09
C PRO A 258 10.24 -27.21 1.22
N GLU A 259 9.94 -26.31 0.28
CA GLU A 259 9.00 -26.55 -0.82
C GLU A 259 9.45 -25.80 -2.06
N ARG A 260 9.66 -26.55 -3.16
CA ARG A 260 10.40 -26.06 -4.34
C ARG A 260 11.78 -25.54 -3.88
N ASP A 261 12.22 -24.43 -4.45
CA ASP A 261 13.52 -23.82 -4.15
C ASP A 261 13.47 -22.84 -2.95
N GLN A 262 12.42 -22.89 -2.13
CA GLN A 262 12.22 -21.97 -1.00
C GLN A 262 11.64 -22.69 0.23
N ILE A 263 11.32 -21.94 1.28
CA ILE A 263 10.65 -22.46 2.49
C ILE A 263 9.13 -22.26 2.44
N LYS A 264 8.40 -23.07 3.20
CA LYS A 264 6.99 -22.85 3.55
C LYS A 264 6.73 -23.13 5.03
N PRO A 265 5.62 -22.63 5.61
CA PRO A 265 5.24 -23.01 6.97
C PRO A 265 5.02 -24.52 7.12
N ASP A 266 5.49 -25.09 8.22
CA ASP A 266 5.19 -26.46 8.64
C ASP A 266 3.77 -26.50 9.24
N LEU A 267 2.78 -26.77 8.38
CA LEU A 267 1.37 -26.78 8.77
C LEU A 267 1.05 -27.80 9.87
N PRO A 268 1.56 -29.04 9.85
CA PRO A 268 1.44 -29.97 10.98
C PRO A 268 1.91 -29.35 12.31
N LEU A 269 3.10 -28.74 12.35
CA LEU A 269 3.62 -28.12 13.58
C LEU A 269 2.74 -26.96 14.06
N LEU A 270 2.31 -26.09 13.15
CA LEU A 270 1.42 -24.96 13.45
C LEU A 270 0.05 -25.42 13.97
N THR A 271 -0.46 -26.54 13.46
CA THR A 271 -1.76 -27.10 13.88
C THR A 271 -1.69 -27.69 15.29
N ILE A 272 -0.53 -28.23 15.70
CA ILE A 272 -0.31 -28.78 17.05
C ILE A 272 -0.29 -27.67 18.12
N GLY A 273 0.21 -26.48 17.78
CA GLY A 273 0.16 -25.29 18.64
C GLY A 273 -1.25 -24.71 18.83
N HIS A 274 -2.17 -25.01 17.91
CA HIS A 274 -3.56 -24.54 17.93
C HIS A 274 -4.49 -25.61 18.53
N ARG A 275 -4.22 -26.10 19.75
CA ARG A 275 -5.29 -26.81 20.49
C ARG A 275 -6.42 -25.82 20.75
N PRO A 276 -7.68 -26.11 20.37
CA PRO A 276 -8.81 -25.35 20.88
C PRO A 276 -8.75 -25.41 22.41
N LEU A 277 -9.03 -24.29 23.08
CA LEU A 277 -9.39 -24.33 24.49
C LEU A 277 -10.68 -25.16 24.61
N GLU A 278 -10.55 -26.48 24.78
CA GLU A 278 -11.62 -27.31 25.30
C GLU A 278 -11.87 -26.85 26.75
N GLY A 279 -12.76 -25.88 26.91
CA GLY A 279 -13.09 -25.37 28.24
C GLY A 279 -13.60 -23.94 28.32
N SER A 280 -14.51 -23.50 27.45
CA SER A 280 -15.40 -22.39 27.79
C SER A 280 -16.81 -22.61 27.25
N ALA A 281 -17.56 -23.39 28.04
CA ALA A 281 -19.00 -23.38 28.23
C ALA A 281 -19.92 -23.51 26.99
N GLN A 282 -20.48 -24.72 26.87
CA GLN A 282 -21.93 -24.85 26.71
C GLN A 282 -22.63 -24.16 27.89
N ARG A 283 -23.35 -23.06 27.61
CA ARG A 283 -24.71 -22.73 28.09
C ARG A 283 -25.13 -21.37 27.55
#